data_AF-A0A9E7B4D1-F1
#
_entry.id   AF-A0A9E7B4D1-F1
#
_cell.length_a   1.000
_cell.length_b   1.000
_cell.length_c   1.000
_cell.angle_alpha   90.00
_cell.angle_beta   90.00
_cell.angle_gamma   90.00
#
_symmetry.space_group_name_H-M   'P 1'
#
loop_
_entity.id
_entity.type
_entity.pdbx_description
1 polymer ?
#
loop_
_entity_poly.entity_id
_entity_poly.type
_entity_poly.pdbx_seq_one_letter_code
_entity_poly.pdbx_strand_id
1 'polypeptide(L)'
;MRIWFIALLAFTWPASELADQNLAQSFLDQPELQSYYHSNQKGREQLYIVNNGKIDPNLSLTKFGLPVPIQEVKVLFFHGITNNIAFDSVRIDSSSAYLKAFYQAENIQIEASYAYQAKKWVNTAYSIKEQ
;
A
#
# COMPACT_ATOMS: atom_id res chain seq x y z
N MET A 1 -5.70 -26.32 48.08
CA MET A 1 -5.09 -24.98 48.18
C MET A 1 -5.18 -24.35 46.79
N ARG A 2 -6.02 -23.32 46.63
CA ARG A 2 -6.26 -22.61 45.36
C ARG A 2 -5.09 -21.66 45.12
N ILE A 3 -4.38 -21.81 44.00
CA ILE A 3 -3.51 -20.76 43.49
C ILE A 3 -4.02 -20.39 42.11
N TRP A 4 -4.54 -19.16 42.05
CA TRP A 4 -4.87 -18.46 40.83
C TRP A 4 -3.58 -18.17 40.08
N PHE A 5 -3.49 -18.57 38.81
CA PHE A 5 -2.56 -17.91 37.89
C PHE A 5 -3.37 -17.21 36.81
N ILE A 6 -3.23 -15.89 36.86
CA ILE A 6 -3.82 -14.90 35.98
C ILE A 6 -3.38 -15.21 34.55
N ALA A 7 -4.37 -15.37 33.67
CA ALA A 7 -4.15 -15.43 32.24
C ALA A 7 -3.56 -14.08 31.78
N LEU A 8 -2.26 -14.05 31.48
CA LEU A 8 -1.70 -13.00 30.63
C LEU A 8 -2.04 -13.38 29.19
N LEU A 9 -3.22 -12.95 28.74
CA LEU A 9 -3.50 -12.89 27.30
C LEU A 9 -2.61 -11.79 26.73
N ALA A 10 -1.39 -12.15 26.32
CA ALA A 10 -0.61 -11.32 25.43
C ALA A 10 -1.43 -11.17 24.15
N PHE A 11 -2.01 -9.99 23.95
CA PHE A 11 -2.61 -9.61 22.68
C PHE A 11 -1.47 -9.49 21.67
N THR A 12 -1.10 -10.60 21.03
CA THR A 12 -0.16 -10.58 19.93
C THR A 12 -0.89 -9.98 18.74
N TRP A 13 -0.66 -8.70 18.46
CA TRP A 13 -0.99 -8.14 17.16
C TRP A 13 -0.36 -9.06 16.08
N PRO A 14 -1.12 -9.49 15.05
CA PRO A 14 -0.55 -10.30 13.99
C PRO A 14 0.49 -9.43 13.26
N ALA A 15 1.76 -9.84 13.33
CA ALA A 15 2.88 -9.14 12.72
C ALA A 15 2.72 -8.91 11.20
N SER A 16 1.74 -9.55 10.55
CA SER A 16 1.39 -9.37 9.14
C SER A 16 0.76 -8.00 8.84
N GLU A 17 -0.21 -7.51 9.63
CA GLU A 17 -0.91 -6.23 9.33
C GLU A 17 0.04 -5.01 9.37
N LEU A 18 0.96 -4.98 10.34
CA LEU A 18 1.95 -3.90 10.50
C LEU A 18 3.09 -3.97 9.48
N ALA A 19 3.42 -5.16 8.98
CA ALA A 19 4.40 -5.33 7.91
C ALA A 19 3.84 -4.79 6.58
N ASP A 20 2.54 -5.01 6.34
CA ASP A 20 1.83 -4.57 5.14
C ASP A 20 1.69 -3.04 5.09
N GLN A 21 1.40 -2.40 6.23
CA GLN A 21 1.28 -0.93 6.33
C GLN A 21 2.56 -0.18 5.95
N ASN A 22 3.70 -0.53 6.56
CA ASN A 22 4.97 0.17 6.31
C ASN A 22 5.47 -0.06 4.88
N LEU A 23 5.24 -1.26 4.36
CA LEU A 23 5.61 -1.64 3.00
C LEU A 23 4.77 -0.90 1.96
N ALA A 24 3.45 -0.88 2.12
CA ALA A 24 2.55 -0.14 1.24
C ALA A 24 2.80 1.37 1.29
N GLN A 25 3.05 1.94 2.47
CA GLN A 25 3.43 3.35 2.59
C GLN A 25 4.77 3.62 1.88
N SER A 26 5.78 2.76 2.08
CA SER A 26 7.07 2.87 1.39
C SER A 26 6.92 2.76 -0.13
N PHE A 27 5.99 1.96 -0.63
CA PHE A 27 5.65 1.88 -2.05
C PHE A 27 5.07 3.18 -2.58
N LEU A 28 4.12 3.79 -1.87
CA LEU A 28 3.53 5.07 -2.28
C LEU A 28 4.55 6.22 -2.25
N ASP A 29 5.52 6.16 -1.33
CA ASP A 29 6.51 7.20 -1.11
C ASP A 29 7.79 7.07 -1.93
N GLN A 30 7.85 6.13 -2.89
CA GLN A 30 8.95 6.05 -3.83
C GLN A 30 9.17 7.40 -4.53
N PRO A 31 10.39 7.99 -4.46
CA PRO A 31 10.70 9.27 -5.08
C PRO A 31 10.33 9.36 -6.56
N GLU A 32 10.49 8.25 -7.28
CA GLU A 32 10.22 8.13 -8.71
C GLU A 32 8.73 8.36 -9.04
N LEU A 33 7.82 7.99 -8.14
CA LEU A 33 6.38 8.20 -8.33
C LEU A 33 5.95 9.66 -8.18
N GLN A 34 6.76 10.48 -7.50
CA GLN A 34 6.38 11.87 -7.21
C GLN A 34 6.14 12.68 -8.48
N SER A 35 6.86 12.36 -9.57
CA SER A 35 6.69 13.03 -10.86
C SER A 35 5.36 12.73 -11.56
N TYR A 36 4.76 11.57 -11.28
CA TYR A 36 3.50 11.09 -11.87
C TYR A 36 2.27 11.48 -11.04
N TYR A 37 2.48 11.80 -9.77
CA TYR A 37 1.40 12.26 -8.93
C TYR A 37 1.18 13.76 -9.13
N HIS A 38 0.06 14.09 -9.77
CA HIS A 38 -0.30 15.48 -10.08
C HIS A 38 -1.40 16.00 -9.14
N SER A 39 -1.10 16.08 -7.84
CA SER A 39 -2.07 16.48 -6.80
C SER A 39 -2.70 17.87 -7.01
N ASN A 40 -2.07 18.71 -7.84
CA ASN A 40 -2.56 20.07 -8.15
C ASN A 40 -3.53 20.11 -9.35
N GLN A 41 -3.74 18.99 -10.04
CA GLN A 41 -4.69 18.90 -11.14
C GLN A 41 -6.09 18.57 -10.61
N LYS A 42 -7.10 19.21 -11.21
CA LYS A 42 -8.50 19.00 -10.84
C LYS A 42 -8.89 17.52 -10.99
N GLY A 43 -9.41 16.92 -9.93
CA GLY A 43 -9.78 15.50 -9.90
C GLY A 43 -8.64 14.54 -9.56
N ARG A 44 -7.46 15.07 -9.16
CA ARG A 44 -6.28 14.29 -8.74
C ARG A 44 -5.76 14.71 -7.35
N GLU A 45 -6.55 15.46 -6.61
CA GLU A 45 -6.19 16.01 -5.29
C GLU A 45 -5.98 14.89 -4.27
N GLN A 46 -6.77 13.82 -4.36
CA GLN A 46 -6.70 12.66 -3.48
C GLN A 46 -6.37 11.40 -4.26
N LEU A 47 -5.37 10.66 -3.79
CA LEU A 47 -5.02 9.34 -4.31
C LEU A 47 -5.89 8.27 -3.65
N TYR A 48 -6.33 7.30 -4.43
CA TYR A 48 -7.09 6.14 -3.95
C TYR A 48 -6.34 4.84 -4.23
N ILE A 49 -6.65 3.81 -3.47
CA ILE A 49 -6.26 2.44 -3.82
C ILE A 49 -7.52 1.61 -4.10
N VAL A 50 -7.48 0.82 -5.15
CA VAL A 50 -8.56 -0.11 -5.49
C VAL A 50 -8.55 -1.26 -4.49
N ASN A 51 -9.67 -1.47 -3.81
CA ASN A 51 -9.90 -2.67 -3.02
C ASN A 51 -10.21 -3.85 -3.96
N ASN A 52 -9.19 -4.67 -4.24
CA ASN A 52 -9.30 -5.89 -5.02
C ASN A 52 -8.83 -7.13 -4.26
N GLY A 53 -8.74 -7.04 -2.92
CA GLY A 53 -8.30 -8.13 -2.05
C GLY A 53 -6.81 -8.46 -2.09
N LYS A 54 -5.97 -7.63 -2.74
CA LYS A 54 -4.50 -7.80 -2.76
C LYS A 54 -3.79 -7.15 -1.59
N ILE A 55 -4.44 -6.19 -0.94
CA ILE A 55 -3.97 -5.53 0.27
C ILE A 55 -5.10 -5.50 1.30
N ASP A 56 -4.75 -5.36 2.57
CA ASP A 56 -5.74 -5.18 3.63
C ASP A 56 -6.49 -3.85 3.43
N PRO A 57 -7.85 -3.85 3.39
CA PRO A 57 -8.63 -2.63 3.26
C PRO A 57 -8.55 -1.69 4.47
N ASN A 58 -8.03 -2.15 5.61
CA ASN A 58 -7.92 -1.36 6.83
C ASN A 58 -6.60 -0.60 6.96
N LEU A 59 -5.72 -0.64 5.95
CA LEU A 59 -4.47 0.11 5.97
C LEU A 59 -4.73 1.62 6.03
N SER A 60 -3.99 2.30 6.91
CA SER A 60 -4.06 3.74 7.11
C SER A 60 -2.95 4.44 6.35
N LEU A 61 -3.10 4.58 5.04
CA LEU A 61 -2.09 5.15 4.15
C LEU A 61 -2.26 6.65 3.96
N THR A 62 -1.16 7.36 3.70
CA THR A 62 -1.17 8.81 3.48
C THR A 62 -0.35 9.20 2.25
N LYS A 63 -0.80 10.23 1.53
CA LYS A 63 -0.07 10.85 0.41
C LYS A 63 -0.46 12.31 0.30
N PHE A 64 0.51 13.19 0.05
CA PHE A 64 0.31 14.66 -0.01
C PHE A 64 -0.33 15.25 1.26
N GLY A 65 -0.08 14.64 2.43
CA GLY A 65 -0.71 15.04 3.68
C GLY A 65 -2.20 14.67 3.80
N LEU A 66 -2.74 13.94 2.82
CA LEU A 66 -4.12 13.45 2.80
C LEU A 66 -4.16 11.92 3.00
N PRO A 67 -5.23 11.38 3.57
CA PRO A 67 -5.44 9.93 3.63
C PRO A 67 -5.63 9.37 2.22
N VAL A 68 -5.13 8.16 1.98
CA VAL A 68 -5.30 7.39 0.74
C VAL A 68 -6.38 6.34 0.99
N PRO A 69 -7.64 6.57 0.58
CA PRO A 69 -8.74 5.66 0.88
C PRO A 69 -8.64 4.41 0.01
N ILE A 70 -8.96 3.26 0.60
CA ILE A 70 -9.06 1.99 -0.10
C ILE A 70 -10.54 1.75 -0.44
N GLN A 71 -10.87 1.73 -1.74
CA GLN A 71 -12.25 1.78 -2.21
C GLN A 71 -12.52 0.74 -3.30
N GLU A 72 -13.72 0.15 -3.31
CA GLU A 72 -14.13 -0.75 -4.39
C GLU A 72 -14.11 -0.08 -5.77
N VAL A 73 -13.71 -0.85 -6.78
CA VAL A 73 -13.65 -0.40 -8.19
C VAL A 73 -14.97 0.19 -8.69
N LYS A 74 -16.12 -0.35 -8.24
CA LYS A 74 -17.45 0.13 -8.64
C LYS A 74 -17.72 1.56 -8.17
N VAL A 75 -17.30 1.89 -6.95
CA VAL A 75 -17.47 3.23 -6.37
C VAL A 75 -16.56 4.21 -7.10
N LEU A 76 -15.30 3.85 -7.32
CA LEU A 76 -14.37 4.69 -8.09
C LEU A 76 -14.89 4.96 -9.50
N PHE A 77 -15.41 3.93 -10.18
CA PHE A 77 -16.00 4.05 -11.50
C PHE A 77 -17.24 4.97 -11.50
N PHE A 78 -18.17 4.78 -10.56
CA PHE A 78 -19.40 5.58 -10.48
C PHE A 78 -19.11 7.08 -10.26
N HIS A 79 -18.04 7.40 -9.53
CA HIS A 79 -17.60 8.77 -9.28
C HIS A 79 -16.61 9.30 -10.32
N GLY A 80 -16.24 8.52 -11.33
CA GLY A 80 -15.27 8.92 -12.36
C GLY A 80 -13.86 9.15 -11.82
N ILE A 81 -13.48 8.50 -10.72
CA ILE A 81 -12.19 8.67 -10.06
C ILE A 81 -11.14 7.84 -10.79
N THR A 82 -10.23 8.50 -11.51
CA THR A 82 -9.10 7.86 -12.21
C THR A 82 -7.78 7.97 -11.45
N ASN A 83 -7.71 8.81 -10.42
CA ASN A 83 -6.54 8.96 -9.55
C ASN A 83 -6.43 7.81 -8.53
N ASN A 84 -6.30 6.59 -9.05
CA ASN A 84 -6.29 5.39 -8.24
C ASN A 84 -5.17 4.42 -8.64
N ILE A 85 -4.69 3.65 -7.67
CA ILE A 85 -3.72 2.58 -7.84
C ILE A 85 -4.41 1.24 -7.60
N ALA A 86 -4.24 0.29 -8.51
CA ALA A 86 -4.69 -1.09 -8.36
C ALA A 86 -3.48 -2.00 -8.19
N PHE A 87 -3.41 -2.76 -7.10
CA PHE A 87 -2.35 -3.76 -6.94
C PHE A 87 -2.65 -5.00 -7.78
N ASP A 88 -1.74 -5.41 -8.66
CA ASP A 88 -1.89 -6.63 -9.47
C ASP A 88 -1.31 -7.85 -8.73
N SER A 89 -0.15 -7.68 -8.11
CA SER A 89 0.58 -8.73 -7.39
C SER A 89 1.22 -8.17 -6.14
N VAL A 90 0.99 -8.83 -5.02
CA VAL A 90 1.65 -8.57 -3.73
C VAL A 90 2.17 -9.91 -3.25
N ARG A 91 3.49 -10.01 -3.06
CA ARG A 91 4.16 -11.20 -2.51
C ARG A 91 5.03 -10.72 -1.38
N ILE A 92 4.81 -11.25 -0.18
CA ILE A 92 5.53 -10.85 1.03
C ILE A 92 5.98 -12.13 1.71
N ASP A 93 7.29 -12.23 1.89
CA ASP A 93 7.97 -13.30 2.63
C ASP A 93 8.67 -12.69 3.85
N SER A 94 9.31 -13.53 4.68
CA SER A 94 9.96 -13.08 5.91
C SER A 94 11.13 -12.11 5.69
N SER A 95 11.75 -12.12 4.50
CA SER A 95 12.93 -11.30 4.17
C SER A 95 12.80 -10.47 2.90
N SER A 96 11.75 -10.67 2.11
CA SER A 96 11.59 -10.03 0.80
C SER A 96 10.13 -9.71 0.52
N ALA A 97 9.90 -8.67 -0.27
CA ALA A 97 8.58 -8.38 -0.81
C ALA A 97 8.66 -7.93 -2.26
N TYR A 98 7.62 -8.22 -3.03
CA TYR A 98 7.43 -7.75 -4.38
C TYR A 98 6.01 -7.20 -4.53
N LEU A 99 5.92 -5.97 -5.04
CA LEU A 99 4.66 -5.30 -5.32
C LEU A 99 4.65 -4.92 -6.80
N LYS A 100 3.54 -5.23 -7.45
CA LYS A 100 3.19 -4.75 -8.78
C LYS A 100 1.85 -4.06 -8.68
N ALA A 101 1.78 -2.84 -9.18
CA ALA A 101 0.55 -2.07 -9.21
C ALA A 101 0.42 -1.29 -10.52
N PHE A 102 -0.81 -0.92 -10.84
CA PHE A 102 -1.15 -0.09 -11.98
C PHE A 102 -1.74 1.23 -11.49
N TYR A 103 -1.19 2.34 -11.96
CA TYR A 103 -1.68 3.67 -11.66
C TYR A 103 -2.48 4.20 -12.84
N GLN A 104 -3.80 4.26 -12.66
CA GLN A 104 -4.77 4.48 -13.73
C GLN A 104 -4.67 5.88 -14.36
N ALA A 105 -4.31 6.89 -13.57
CA ALA A 105 -4.32 8.27 -14.05
C ALA A 105 -3.27 8.53 -15.14
N GLU A 106 -2.11 7.89 -15.05
CA GLU A 106 -0.97 8.06 -15.97
C GLU A 106 -0.78 6.84 -16.89
N ASN A 107 -1.64 5.83 -16.79
CA ASN A 107 -1.52 4.57 -17.54
C ASN A 107 -0.14 3.90 -17.34
N ILE A 108 0.38 3.88 -16.11
CA ILE A 108 1.69 3.30 -15.80
C ILE A 108 1.58 2.05 -14.94
N GLN A 109 2.43 1.07 -15.23
CA GLN A 109 2.70 -0.08 -14.38
C GLN A 109 3.93 0.19 -13.52
N ILE A 110 3.81 -0.12 -12.23
CA ILE A 110 4.82 0.10 -11.21
C ILE A 110 5.20 -1.26 -10.62
N GLU A 111 6.49 -1.53 -10.55
CA GLU A 111 7.04 -2.73 -9.93
C GLU A 111 8.10 -2.34 -8.91
N ALA A 112 8.04 -2.92 -7.71
CA ALA A 112 8.96 -2.63 -6.63
C ALA A 112 9.32 -3.91 -5.86
N SER A 113 10.61 -4.10 -5.60
CA SER A 113 11.12 -5.20 -4.79
C SER A 113 11.79 -4.66 -3.54
N TYR A 114 11.54 -5.30 -2.40
CA TYR A 114 12.04 -4.89 -1.10
C TYR A 114 12.77 -6.03 -0.42
N ALA A 115 13.78 -5.68 0.37
CA ALA A 115 14.43 -6.59 1.32
C ALA A 115 14.14 -6.10 2.75
N TYR A 116 13.87 -7.02 3.68
CA TYR A 116 13.71 -6.69 5.08
C TYR A 116 15.07 -6.72 5.78
N GLN A 117 15.62 -5.55 6.09
CA GLN A 117 16.95 -5.39 6.68
C GLN A 117 16.90 -4.37 7.82
N ALA A 118 17.63 -4.64 8.91
CA ALA A 118 17.66 -3.74 10.08
C ALA A 118 16.27 -3.32 10.59
N LYS A 119 15.31 -4.27 10.58
CA LYS A 119 13.90 -4.08 10.98
C LYS A 119 13.11 -3.10 10.10
N LYS A 120 13.55 -2.88 8.86
CA LYS A 120 12.89 -1.99 7.89
C LYS A 120 12.84 -2.64 6.51
N TRP A 121 11.80 -2.33 5.74
CA TRP A 121 11.76 -2.63 4.32
C TRP A 121 12.64 -1.63 3.57
N VAL A 122 13.57 -2.13 2.77
CA VAL A 122 14.47 -1.34 1.93
C VAL A 122 14.17 -1.67 0.49
N ASN A 123 13.88 -0.65 -0.34
CA ASN A 123 13.71 -0.86 -1.77
C ASN A 123 15.04 -1.32 -2.38
N THR A 124 14.99 -2.39 -3.17
CA THR A 124 16.15 -3.01 -3.82
C THR A 124 16.07 -2.94 -5.34
N ALA A 125 14.86 -2.89 -5.88
CA ALA A 125 14.62 -2.69 -7.30
C ALA A 125 13.30 -1.95 -7.49
N TYR A 126 13.27 -1.09 -8.50
CA TYR A 126 12.11 -0.28 -8.81
C TYR A 126 12.04 -0.05 -10.33
N SER A 127 10.83 -0.15 -10.90
CA SER A 127 10.60 0.04 -12.33
C SER A 127 9.23 0.66 -12.56
N ILE A 128 9.17 1.62 -13.49
CA ILE A 128 7.95 2.19 -14.02
C ILE A 128 7.93 1.92 -15.53
N LYS A 129 6.80 1.48 -16.06
CA LYS A 129 6.57 1.26 -17.48
C LYS A 129 5.26 1.91 -17.89
N GLU A 130 5.31 2.74 -18.92
CA GLU A 130 4.10 3.21 -19.60
C GLU A 130 3.40 2.01 -20.27
N GLN A 131 2.07 2.01 -20.26
CA GLN A 131 1.23 1.04 -20.96
C GLN A 131 0.58 1.64 -22.19
#